data_AF-A0AA40RAS4-F1
#
_entry.id   AF-A0AA40RAS4-F1
#
_cell.length_a   1.000
_cell.length_b   1.000
_cell.length_c   1.000
_cell.angle_alpha   90.00
_cell.angle_beta   90.00
_cell.angle_gamma   90.00
#
_symmetry.space_group_name_H-M   'P 1'
#
loop_
_entity.id
_entity.type
_entity.pdbx_description
1 polymer ?
#
loop_
_entity_poly.entity_id
_entity_poly.type
_entity_poly.pdbx_seq_one_letter_code
_entity_poly.pdbx_strand_id
1 'polypeptide(L)'
;MKPNDISSQAFNVNVIGSWNQAIFSPDWVKANLANDPASEVLMAVSFPVGLGPVRLSVEGVNIYPSPQLLQLDGATYTDASFAACATKFGKIATLLPHTPVSALGINFRFTGNVDDSANLMELFTLPDSASIDAKKYRLIDTTIRRGFTLEDGKTLFTTITNNNGAVHIEFNFHYEASNIGQMAEYLTAEGAAALKQQAIDFLQGVYDVELEHA
;
A
#
# COMPACT_ATOMS: atom_id res chain seq x y z
N MET A 1 -7.20 -2.49 22.11
CA MET A 1 -6.07 -1.54 22.25
C MET A 1 -5.78 -1.03 20.87
N LYS A 2 -5.62 0.28 20.75
CA LYS A 2 -5.57 0.92 19.45
C LYS A 2 -4.22 0.60 18.77
N PRO A 3 -4.22 0.33 17.46
CA PRO A 3 -3.02 0.03 16.70
C PRO A 3 -1.90 1.07 16.91
N ASN A 4 -0.67 0.65 17.25
CA ASN A 4 0.46 1.56 17.42
C ASN A 4 0.66 2.48 16.18
N ASP A 5 0.70 3.77 16.43
CA ASP A 5 0.30 4.91 15.57
C ASP A 5 0.91 5.05 14.17
N ILE A 6 2.13 4.55 13.92
CA ILE A 6 2.80 4.73 12.60
C ILE A 6 3.30 3.40 12.04
N SER A 7 3.63 2.42 12.89
CA SER A 7 4.07 1.09 12.44
C SER A 7 2.91 0.17 12.05
N SER A 8 1.70 0.46 12.52
CA SER A 8 0.50 -0.30 12.17
C SER A 8 -0.22 0.20 10.91
N GLN A 9 0.16 1.38 10.40
CA GLN A 9 -0.50 2.08 9.29
C GLN A 9 0.42 2.12 8.05
N ALA A 10 0.78 0.97 7.51
CA ALA A 10 1.68 0.93 6.36
C ALA A 10 0.96 1.37 5.08
N PHE A 11 1.69 2.01 4.17
CA PHE A 11 1.18 2.28 2.82
C PHE A 11 2.19 1.88 1.76
N ASN A 12 1.71 1.59 0.56
CA ASN A 12 2.54 1.58 -0.64
C ASN A 12 1.71 1.97 -1.87
N VAL A 13 2.41 2.52 -2.84
CA VAL A 13 1.88 2.89 -4.15
C VAL A 13 2.40 1.88 -5.16
N ASN A 14 1.49 1.27 -5.90
CA ASN A 14 1.78 0.27 -6.92
C ASN A 14 1.38 0.81 -8.29
N VAL A 15 2.33 0.90 -9.21
CA VAL A 15 2.09 1.39 -10.56
C VAL A 15 2.35 0.27 -11.56
N ILE A 16 1.26 -0.34 -12.04
CA ILE A 16 1.29 -1.48 -12.95
C ILE A 16 1.56 -0.97 -14.37
N GLY A 17 2.57 -1.54 -15.02
CA GLY A 17 3.00 -1.10 -16.33
C GLY A 17 4.15 -1.93 -16.88
N SER A 18 4.80 -1.42 -17.92
CA SER A 18 5.98 -2.03 -18.55
C SER A 18 7.22 -1.19 -18.27
N TRP A 19 7.89 -1.47 -17.16
CA TRP A 19 9.00 -0.66 -16.66
C TRP A 19 10.34 -1.20 -17.10
N ASN A 20 11.22 -0.32 -17.58
CA ASN A 20 12.62 -0.66 -17.78
C ASN A 20 13.40 -0.46 -16.47
N GLN A 21 13.62 -1.55 -15.72
CA GLN A 21 14.34 -1.51 -14.44
C GLN A 21 15.75 -0.91 -14.57
N ALA A 22 16.41 -1.06 -15.71
CA ALA A 22 17.77 -0.57 -15.92
C ALA A 22 17.89 0.96 -15.89
N ILE A 23 16.76 1.68 -16.05
CA ILE A 23 16.71 3.14 -15.87
C ILE A 23 16.98 3.50 -14.40
N PHE A 24 16.50 2.69 -13.46
CA PHE A 24 16.58 2.96 -12.03
C PHE A 24 17.94 2.52 -11.47
N SER A 25 19.03 3.05 -12.00
CA SER A 25 20.35 2.93 -11.37
C SER A 25 20.46 3.91 -10.18
N PRO A 26 21.36 3.67 -9.21
CA PRO A 26 21.62 4.64 -8.14
C PRO A 26 21.95 6.04 -8.66
N ASP A 27 22.75 6.14 -9.73
CA ASP A 27 23.13 7.41 -10.34
C ASP A 27 21.93 8.12 -10.96
N TRP A 28 21.07 7.39 -11.67
CA TRP A 28 19.87 7.98 -12.27
C TRP A 28 18.90 8.45 -11.19
N VAL A 29 18.67 7.64 -10.15
CA VAL A 29 17.80 8.01 -9.01
C VAL A 29 18.35 9.25 -8.31
N LYS A 30 19.66 9.33 -8.09
CA LYS A 30 20.30 10.51 -7.48
C LYS A 30 20.11 11.75 -8.35
N ALA A 31 20.42 11.65 -9.63
CA ALA A 31 20.38 12.80 -10.54
C ALA A 31 18.97 13.33 -10.80
N ASN A 32 17.96 12.47 -10.76
CA ASN A 32 16.60 12.81 -11.20
C ASN A 32 15.58 12.90 -10.06
N LEU A 33 15.75 12.12 -9.00
CA LEU A 33 14.75 12.02 -7.93
C LEU A 33 15.17 12.76 -6.67
N ALA A 34 16.46 12.81 -6.32
CA ALA A 34 16.91 13.58 -5.17
C ALA A 34 16.57 15.07 -5.31
N ASN A 35 16.21 15.70 -4.20
CA ASN A 35 16.05 17.15 -4.09
C ASN A 35 17.40 17.83 -3.80
N ASP A 36 18.27 17.17 -3.03
CA ASP A 36 19.64 17.62 -2.76
C ASP A 36 20.67 16.78 -3.54
N PRO A 37 21.56 17.39 -4.36
CA PRO A 37 22.67 16.68 -5.00
C PRO A 37 23.63 15.98 -4.03
N ALA A 38 23.69 16.42 -2.77
CA ALA A 38 24.47 15.76 -1.73
C ALA A 38 23.80 14.48 -1.19
N SER A 39 22.51 14.25 -1.47
CA SER A 39 21.78 13.07 -1.00
C SER A 39 22.46 11.76 -1.44
N GLU A 40 22.48 10.80 -0.51
CA GLU A 40 22.92 9.44 -0.78
C GLU A 40 21.75 8.61 -1.32
N VAL A 41 22.05 7.71 -2.25
CA VAL A 41 21.12 6.69 -2.72
C VAL A 41 21.61 5.34 -2.25
N LEU A 42 20.80 4.66 -1.44
CA LEU A 42 21.13 3.34 -0.93
C LEU A 42 20.48 2.29 -1.83
N MET A 43 21.27 1.32 -2.29
CA MET A 43 20.77 0.17 -3.04
C MET A 43 20.87 -1.08 -2.16
N ALA A 44 19.75 -1.72 -1.91
CA ALA A 44 19.69 -3.00 -1.22
C ALA A 44 19.30 -4.11 -2.21
N VAL A 45 20.03 -5.22 -2.15
CA VAL A 45 19.76 -6.44 -2.93
C VAL A 45 19.56 -7.59 -1.97
N SER A 46 18.56 -8.44 -2.23
CA SER A 46 18.35 -9.65 -1.42
C SER A 46 19.49 -10.64 -1.60
N PHE A 47 19.82 -11.38 -0.54
CA PHE A 47 20.80 -12.45 -0.57
C PHE A 47 20.12 -13.81 -0.29
N PRO A 48 20.36 -14.87 -1.09
CA PRO A 48 21.18 -14.92 -2.31
C PRO A 48 20.76 -13.93 -3.40
N VAL A 49 21.76 -13.40 -4.12
CA VAL A 49 21.56 -12.38 -5.17
C VAL A 49 20.57 -12.90 -6.21
N GLY A 50 19.57 -12.08 -6.52
CA GLY A 50 18.54 -12.39 -7.52
C GLY A 50 17.26 -13.03 -6.97
N LEU A 51 17.18 -13.31 -5.66
CA LEU A 51 15.98 -13.90 -5.05
C LEU A 51 14.95 -12.90 -4.52
N GLY A 52 15.23 -11.60 -4.59
CA GLY A 52 14.28 -10.57 -4.16
C GLY A 52 14.47 -9.25 -4.89
N PRO A 53 13.48 -8.34 -4.76
CA PRO A 53 13.46 -7.10 -5.51
C PRO A 53 14.65 -6.21 -5.12
N VAL A 54 15.21 -5.52 -6.12
CA VAL A 54 16.16 -4.43 -5.87
C VAL A 54 15.37 -3.30 -5.22
N ARG A 55 15.86 -2.78 -4.09
CA ARG A 55 15.33 -1.59 -3.44
C ARG A 55 16.32 -0.45 -3.56
N LEU A 56 15.85 0.70 -4.04
CA LEU A 56 16.58 1.96 -4.03
C LEU A 56 15.93 2.88 -3.02
N SER A 57 16.71 3.46 -2.12
CA SER A 57 16.23 4.38 -1.09
C SER A 57 16.88 5.75 -1.28
N VAL A 58 16.07 6.80 -1.36
CA VAL A 58 16.53 8.19 -1.48
C VAL A 58 15.58 9.09 -0.71
N GLU A 59 16.12 9.94 0.18
CA GLU A 59 15.34 10.93 0.94
C GLU A 59 14.09 10.37 1.63
N GLY A 60 14.22 9.18 2.23
CA GLY A 60 13.13 8.52 2.95
C GLY A 60 12.06 7.88 2.05
N VAL A 61 12.25 7.82 0.73
CA VAL A 61 11.40 7.08 -0.20
C VAL A 61 12.13 5.82 -0.68
N ASN A 62 11.47 4.67 -0.61
CA ASN A 62 11.95 3.44 -1.21
C ASN A 62 11.25 3.20 -2.55
N ILE A 63 12.02 2.72 -3.52
CA ILE A 63 11.59 2.47 -4.89
C ILE A 63 11.97 1.03 -5.23
N TYR A 64 10.99 0.27 -5.71
CA TYR A 64 11.14 -1.13 -6.09
C TYR A 64 10.75 -1.27 -7.56
N PRO A 65 11.69 -1.04 -8.49
CA PRO A 65 11.42 -1.21 -9.91
C PRO A 65 11.38 -2.71 -10.25
N SER A 66 10.30 -3.13 -10.91
CA SER A 66 10.15 -4.46 -11.52
C SER A 66 9.58 -4.33 -12.93
N PRO A 67 9.78 -5.29 -13.86
CA PRO A 67 9.35 -5.10 -15.23
C PRO A 67 7.83 -4.87 -15.38
N GLN A 68 7.03 -5.37 -14.44
CA GLN A 68 5.56 -5.24 -14.45
C GLN A 68 5.00 -4.21 -13.46
N LEU A 69 5.82 -3.75 -12.52
CA LEU A 69 5.38 -2.93 -11.39
C LEU A 69 6.50 -2.00 -10.94
N LEU A 70 6.19 -0.71 -10.81
CA LEU A 70 6.97 0.21 -10.01
C LEU A 70 6.24 0.40 -8.68
N GLN A 71 6.84 -0.07 -7.58
CA GLN A 71 6.32 0.19 -6.25
C GLN A 71 7.11 1.31 -5.57
N LEU A 72 6.41 2.17 -4.86
CA LEU A 72 6.97 3.18 -3.96
C LEU A 72 6.38 3.03 -2.56
N ASP A 73 7.21 3.18 -1.53
CA ASP A 73 6.75 3.36 -0.14
C ASP A 73 7.68 4.31 0.62
N GLY A 74 7.22 4.74 1.79
CA GLY A 74 8.03 5.53 2.70
C GLY A 74 8.91 4.67 3.60
N ALA A 75 10.10 5.18 3.95
CA ALA A 75 10.90 4.63 5.05
C ALA A 75 10.16 4.71 6.40
N THR A 76 9.23 5.66 6.51
CA THR A 76 8.22 5.75 7.57
C THR A 76 6.84 5.88 6.93
N TYR A 77 5.78 5.57 7.67
CA TYR A 77 4.42 5.60 7.14
C TYR A 77 3.61 6.81 7.62
N THR A 78 4.18 8.00 7.40
CA THR A 78 3.53 9.28 7.69
C THR A 78 2.98 9.92 6.42
N ASP A 79 2.07 10.87 6.57
CA ASP A 79 1.52 11.62 5.43
C ASP A 79 2.62 12.40 4.68
N ALA A 80 3.65 12.87 5.40
CA ALA A 80 4.83 13.48 4.79
C ALA A 80 5.62 12.49 3.91
N SER A 81 5.77 11.24 4.36
CA SER A 81 6.41 10.19 3.56
C SER A 81 5.60 9.82 2.33
N PHE A 82 4.26 9.84 2.44
CA PHE A 82 3.40 9.69 1.27
C PHE A 82 3.60 10.85 0.29
N ALA A 83 3.55 12.09 0.77
CA ALA A 83 3.76 13.27 -0.06
C ALA A 83 5.12 13.24 -0.78
N ALA A 84 6.15 12.71 -0.13
CA ALA A 84 7.45 12.47 -0.74
C ALA A 84 7.36 11.43 -1.87
N CYS A 85 6.65 10.31 -1.68
CA CYS A 85 6.39 9.31 -2.72
C CYS A 85 5.66 9.92 -3.93
N ALA A 86 4.57 10.67 -3.68
CA ALA A 86 3.80 11.36 -4.72
C ALA A 86 4.68 12.33 -5.52
N THR A 87 5.49 13.14 -4.83
CA THR A 87 6.42 14.08 -5.47
C THR A 87 7.43 13.36 -6.37
N LYS A 88 8.04 12.27 -5.88
CA LYS A 88 9.04 11.52 -6.66
C LYS A 88 8.39 10.80 -7.84
N PHE A 89 7.19 10.24 -7.67
CA PHE A 89 6.44 9.66 -8.77
C PHE A 89 6.05 10.71 -9.83
N GLY A 90 5.67 11.93 -9.44
CA GLY A 90 5.42 13.02 -10.37
C GLY A 90 6.65 13.35 -11.25
N LYS A 91 7.85 13.34 -10.66
CA LYS A 91 9.11 13.45 -11.43
C LYS A 91 9.28 12.28 -12.41
N ILE A 92 9.03 11.05 -11.95
CA ILE A 92 9.11 9.84 -12.80
C ILE A 92 8.12 9.94 -13.98
N ALA A 93 6.88 10.33 -13.73
CA ALA A 93 5.85 10.50 -14.77
C ALA A 93 6.24 11.53 -15.82
N THR A 94 6.92 12.60 -15.41
CA THR A 94 7.43 13.64 -16.31
C THR A 94 8.62 13.17 -17.14
N LEU A 95 9.54 12.41 -16.52
CA LEU A 95 10.77 11.94 -17.17
C LEU A 95 10.55 10.73 -18.08
N LEU A 96 9.55 9.89 -17.75
CA LEU A 96 9.23 8.65 -18.44
C LEU A 96 7.79 8.65 -19.00
N PRO A 97 7.38 9.67 -19.78
CA PRO A 97 5.98 9.85 -20.19
C PRO A 97 5.47 8.74 -21.14
N HIS A 98 6.40 8.05 -21.81
CA HIS A 98 6.09 6.99 -22.76
C HIS A 98 6.09 5.59 -22.15
N THR A 99 6.33 5.45 -20.84
CA THR A 99 6.21 4.16 -20.15
C THR A 99 4.76 3.70 -20.19
N PRO A 100 4.46 2.54 -20.83
CA PRO A 100 3.10 2.01 -20.83
C PRO A 100 2.70 1.63 -19.41
N VAL A 101 1.52 2.08 -18.99
CA VAL A 101 0.94 1.81 -17.69
C VAL A 101 -0.53 1.41 -17.87
N SER A 102 -1.06 0.65 -16.92
CA SER A 102 -2.45 0.17 -16.98
C SER A 102 -3.24 0.46 -15.71
N ALA A 103 -2.60 0.43 -14.54
CA ALA A 103 -3.29 0.63 -13.28
C ALA A 103 -2.41 1.26 -12.20
N LEU A 104 -3.05 2.00 -11.30
CA LEU A 104 -2.47 2.56 -10.09
C LEU A 104 -3.24 2.01 -8.88
N GLY A 105 -2.52 1.41 -7.93
CA GLY A 105 -3.06 0.96 -6.66
C GLY A 105 -2.42 1.71 -5.50
N ILE A 106 -3.23 2.35 -4.66
CA ILE A 106 -2.77 2.97 -3.42
C ILE A 106 -3.28 2.11 -2.27
N ASN A 107 -2.37 1.50 -1.52
CA ASN A 107 -2.73 0.59 -0.43
C ASN A 107 -2.49 1.24 0.92
N PHE A 108 -3.44 1.05 1.83
CA PHE A 108 -3.30 1.34 3.25
C PHE A 108 -3.56 0.07 4.03
N ARG A 109 -2.65 -0.25 4.95
CA ARG A 109 -2.71 -1.44 5.79
C ARG A 109 -2.80 -1.03 7.24
N PHE A 110 -3.74 -1.64 7.95
CA PHE A 110 -3.99 -1.45 9.38
C PHE A 110 -3.84 -2.80 10.07
N THR A 111 -3.25 -2.82 11.26
CA THR A 111 -3.10 -4.05 12.06
C THR A 111 -3.71 -3.87 13.43
N GLY A 112 -4.48 -4.83 13.90
CA GLY A 112 -5.13 -4.77 15.21
C GLY A 112 -5.44 -6.15 15.75
N ASN A 113 -6.41 -6.23 16.66
CA ASN A 113 -6.95 -7.46 17.20
C ASN A 113 -8.43 -7.60 16.85
N VAL A 114 -8.91 -8.83 16.68
CA VAL A 114 -10.33 -9.11 16.42
C VAL A 114 -11.23 -8.66 17.57
N ASP A 115 -10.71 -8.69 18.80
CA ASP A 115 -11.43 -8.27 20.00
C ASP A 115 -11.55 -6.74 20.13
N ASP A 116 -10.93 -5.97 19.22
CA ASP A 116 -11.01 -4.50 19.23
C ASP A 116 -12.40 -3.99 18.81
N SER A 117 -13.21 -4.83 18.14
CA SER A 117 -14.59 -4.49 17.79
C SER A 117 -15.48 -5.73 17.73
N ALA A 118 -16.68 -5.63 18.29
CA ALA A 118 -17.70 -6.67 18.17
C ALA A 118 -18.09 -6.91 16.69
N ASN A 119 -18.16 -5.84 15.88
CA ASN A 119 -18.47 -5.96 14.45
C ASN A 119 -17.33 -6.66 13.70
N LEU A 120 -16.07 -6.39 14.04
CA LEU A 120 -14.92 -7.14 13.49
C LEU A 120 -14.97 -8.61 13.88
N MET A 121 -15.29 -8.92 15.13
CA MET A 121 -15.41 -10.29 15.61
C MET A 121 -16.52 -11.06 14.91
N GLU A 122 -17.67 -10.41 14.72
CA GLU A 122 -18.82 -11.02 14.05
C GLU A 122 -18.51 -11.40 12.59
N LEU A 123 -17.68 -10.62 11.88
CA LEU A 123 -17.25 -10.95 10.52
C LEU A 123 -16.61 -12.34 10.41
N PHE A 124 -15.92 -12.79 11.45
CA PHE A 124 -15.20 -14.07 11.47
C PHE A 124 -16.03 -15.21 12.08
N THR A 125 -17.29 -14.95 12.45
CA THR A 125 -18.21 -15.98 12.94
C THR A 125 -18.93 -16.60 11.75
N LEU A 126 -18.23 -17.50 11.04
CA LEU A 126 -18.76 -18.11 9.82
C LEU A 126 -19.74 -19.25 10.13
N PRO A 127 -20.87 -19.40 9.39
CA PRO A 127 -21.90 -20.40 9.69
C PRO A 127 -21.41 -21.86 9.66
N ASP A 128 -20.37 -22.16 8.89
CA ASP A 128 -19.79 -23.48 8.73
C ASP A 128 -18.79 -23.84 9.83
N SER A 129 -18.37 -22.88 10.67
CA SER A 129 -17.35 -23.07 11.72
C SER A 129 -17.67 -24.24 12.66
N ALA A 130 -18.95 -24.43 13.00
CA ALA A 130 -19.42 -25.53 13.86
C ALA A 130 -19.30 -26.92 13.21
N SER A 131 -19.20 -26.98 11.88
CA SER A 131 -19.07 -28.23 11.12
C SER A 131 -17.62 -28.69 10.96
N ILE A 132 -16.65 -27.85 11.33
CA ILE A 132 -15.22 -28.16 11.22
C ILE A 132 -14.75 -28.88 12.49
N ASP A 133 -14.34 -30.13 12.36
CA ASP A 133 -13.79 -30.92 13.48
C ASP A 133 -12.42 -30.37 13.90
N ALA A 134 -12.42 -29.52 14.93
CA ALA A 134 -11.23 -28.88 15.48
C ALA A 134 -10.16 -29.87 16.02
N LYS A 135 -10.50 -31.16 16.21
CA LYS A 135 -9.52 -32.19 16.59
C LYS A 135 -8.72 -32.70 15.39
N LYS A 136 -9.28 -32.59 14.17
CA LYS A 136 -8.64 -33.05 12.92
C LYS A 136 -8.07 -31.91 12.10
N TYR A 137 -8.73 -30.76 12.13
CA TYR A 137 -8.37 -29.60 11.34
C TYR A 137 -8.08 -28.42 12.25
N ARG A 138 -6.93 -27.80 12.04
CA ARG A 138 -6.56 -26.56 12.71
C ARG A 138 -6.77 -25.40 11.75
N LEU A 139 -7.66 -24.48 12.10
CA LEU A 139 -7.79 -23.22 11.38
C LEU A 139 -6.48 -22.43 11.49
N ILE A 140 -5.95 -21.96 10.37
CA ILE A 140 -4.72 -21.16 10.32
C ILE A 140 -5.08 -19.68 10.26
N ASP A 141 -5.96 -19.32 9.33
CA ASP A 141 -6.47 -17.96 9.16
C ASP A 141 -7.86 -17.98 8.53
N THR A 142 -8.54 -16.84 8.57
CA THR A 142 -9.75 -16.56 7.78
C THR A 142 -9.58 -15.22 7.10
N THR A 143 -9.85 -15.16 5.80
CA THR A 143 -9.70 -13.95 4.99
C THR A 143 -11.01 -13.60 4.29
N ILE A 144 -11.45 -12.37 4.45
CA ILE A 144 -12.65 -11.80 3.82
C ILE A 144 -12.20 -10.72 2.84
N ARG A 145 -12.59 -10.86 1.57
CA ARG A 145 -12.31 -9.87 0.53
C ARG A 145 -13.60 -9.30 -0.04
N ARG A 146 -13.68 -7.98 -0.16
CA ARG A 146 -14.78 -7.26 -0.80
C ARG A 146 -14.24 -6.28 -1.85
N GLY A 147 -15.05 -5.99 -2.86
CA GLY A 147 -14.74 -5.02 -3.90
C GLY A 147 -15.94 -4.10 -4.10
N PHE A 148 -15.69 -2.80 -4.18
CA PHE A 148 -16.70 -1.76 -4.31
C PHE A 148 -16.32 -0.84 -5.47
N THR A 149 -17.26 -0.58 -6.38
CA THR A 149 -17.13 0.53 -7.34
C THR A 149 -17.56 1.81 -6.63
N LEU A 150 -16.71 2.85 -6.68
CA LEU A 150 -17.00 4.15 -6.08
C LEU A 150 -17.55 5.13 -7.13
N GLU A 151 -18.20 6.20 -6.68
CA GLU A 151 -18.90 7.16 -7.56
C GLU A 151 -17.99 7.86 -8.57
N ASP A 152 -16.71 8.04 -8.22
CA ASP A 152 -15.70 8.63 -9.09
C ASP A 152 -15.02 7.62 -10.03
N GLY A 153 -15.57 6.40 -10.14
CA GLY A 153 -15.15 5.39 -11.10
C GLY A 153 -13.95 4.55 -10.66
N LYS A 154 -13.35 4.83 -9.48
CA LYS A 154 -12.29 3.99 -8.90
C LYS A 154 -12.89 2.77 -8.21
N THR A 155 -12.08 1.73 -8.02
CA THR A 155 -12.48 0.52 -7.29
C THR A 155 -11.78 0.46 -5.94
N LEU A 156 -12.53 0.22 -4.87
CA LEU A 156 -11.99 -0.06 -3.55
C LEU A 156 -12.04 -1.56 -3.28
N PHE A 157 -10.89 -2.19 -3.08
CA PHE A 157 -10.82 -3.54 -2.51
C PHE A 157 -10.49 -3.47 -1.03
N THR A 158 -11.21 -4.24 -0.22
CA THR A 158 -10.91 -4.44 1.20
C THR A 158 -10.56 -5.90 1.43
N THR A 159 -9.45 -6.18 2.08
CA THR A 159 -9.06 -7.53 2.52
C THR A 159 -8.88 -7.49 4.04
N ILE A 160 -9.58 -8.35 4.76
CA ILE A 160 -9.50 -8.47 6.22
C ILE A 160 -9.13 -9.90 6.55
N THR A 161 -7.95 -10.09 7.14
CA THR A 161 -7.44 -11.40 7.53
C THR A 161 -7.34 -11.48 9.04
N ASN A 162 -7.95 -12.50 9.64
CA ASN A 162 -7.78 -12.85 11.04
C ASN A 162 -6.89 -14.09 11.14
N ASN A 163 -5.76 -13.96 11.84
CA ASN A 163 -4.86 -15.04 12.18
C ASN A 163 -4.77 -15.13 13.71
N ASN A 164 -5.52 -16.06 14.29
CA ASN A 164 -5.54 -16.33 15.73
C ASN A 164 -5.73 -15.06 16.60
N GLY A 165 -6.63 -14.18 16.18
CA GLY A 165 -6.96 -12.93 16.87
C GLY A 165 -6.20 -11.72 16.34
N ALA A 166 -5.06 -11.89 15.67
CA ALA A 166 -4.39 -10.78 15.00
C ALA A 166 -5.12 -10.47 13.68
N VAL A 167 -5.57 -9.23 13.52
CA VAL A 167 -6.30 -8.77 12.34
C VAL A 167 -5.41 -7.87 11.49
N HIS A 168 -5.36 -8.18 10.20
CA HIS A 168 -4.75 -7.35 9.18
C HIS A 168 -5.83 -6.86 8.22
N ILE A 169 -5.94 -5.55 8.05
CA ILE A 169 -6.91 -4.91 7.17
C ILE A 169 -6.15 -4.16 6.08
N GLU A 170 -6.42 -4.46 4.83
CA GLU A 170 -5.84 -3.78 3.68
C GLU A 170 -6.95 -3.14 2.84
N PHE A 171 -6.80 -1.84 2.58
CA PHE A 171 -7.58 -1.09 1.62
C PHE A 171 -6.71 -0.84 0.40
N ASN A 172 -7.18 -1.24 -0.78
CA ASN A 172 -6.54 -0.94 -2.05
C ASN A 172 -7.48 -0.07 -2.88
N PHE A 173 -7.08 1.19 -3.08
CA PHE A 173 -7.75 2.12 -3.98
C PHE A 173 -7.14 1.97 -5.37
N HIS A 174 -7.91 1.38 -6.26
CA HIS A 174 -7.50 0.98 -7.61
C HIS A 174 -8.05 1.94 -8.66
N TYR A 175 -7.16 2.47 -9.48
CA TYR A 175 -7.45 3.31 -10.63
C TYR A 175 -7.01 2.61 -11.90
N GLU A 176 -7.91 2.51 -12.87
CA GLU A 176 -7.56 2.21 -14.25
C GLU A 176 -7.01 3.50 -14.88
N ALA A 177 -5.85 3.42 -15.55
CA ALA A 177 -5.28 4.56 -16.23
C ALA A 177 -4.55 4.13 -17.50
N SER A 178 -4.72 4.91 -18.55
CA SER A 178 -4.19 4.62 -19.89
C SER A 178 -2.79 5.18 -20.13
N ASN A 179 -2.35 6.12 -19.28
CA ASN A 179 -1.06 6.77 -19.38
C ASN A 179 -0.59 7.27 -18.01
N ILE A 180 0.73 7.48 -17.90
CA ILE A 180 1.38 7.81 -16.63
C ILE A 180 1.06 9.23 -16.13
N GLY A 181 0.71 10.15 -17.03
CA GLY A 181 0.28 11.50 -16.68
C GLY A 181 -0.98 11.48 -15.82
N GLN A 182 -2.00 10.72 -16.24
CA GLN A 182 -3.23 10.51 -15.46
C GLN A 182 -2.94 9.93 -14.07
N MET A 183 -1.99 9.00 -13.95
CA MET A 183 -1.62 8.43 -12.66
C MET A 183 -1.00 9.47 -11.72
N ALA A 184 -0.22 10.41 -12.25
CA ALA A 184 0.36 11.49 -11.45
C ALA A 184 -0.71 12.47 -10.95
N GLU A 185 -1.80 12.67 -11.70
CA GLU A 185 -2.95 13.47 -11.25
C GLU A 185 -3.70 12.79 -10.09
N TYR A 186 -3.78 11.46 -10.08
CA TYR A 186 -4.37 10.70 -8.98
C TYR A 186 -3.46 10.62 -7.76
N LEU A 187 -2.14 10.58 -7.96
CA LEU A 187 -1.16 10.44 -6.89
C LEU A 187 -0.63 11.80 -6.43
N THR A 188 -1.47 12.53 -5.70
CA THR A 188 -1.12 13.79 -5.03
C THR A 188 -1.03 13.61 -3.51
N ALA A 189 -0.36 14.55 -2.82
CA ALA A 189 -0.29 14.52 -1.36
C ALA A 189 -1.69 14.66 -0.73
N GLU A 190 -2.49 15.58 -1.27
CA GLU A 190 -3.86 15.86 -0.82
C GLU A 190 -4.80 14.69 -1.14
N GLY A 191 -4.70 14.13 -2.36
CA GLY A 191 -5.52 13.00 -2.76
C GLY A 191 -5.27 11.77 -1.89
N ALA A 192 -4.02 11.52 -1.51
CA ALA A 192 -3.68 10.39 -0.67
C ALA A 192 -4.12 10.55 0.79
N ALA A 193 -4.00 11.75 1.36
CA ALA A 193 -4.56 12.03 2.67
C ALA A 193 -6.08 11.79 2.67
N ALA A 194 -6.77 12.19 1.60
CA ALA A 194 -8.20 11.93 1.44
C ALA A 194 -8.53 10.43 1.34
N LEU A 195 -7.74 9.64 0.59
CA LEU A 195 -7.93 8.19 0.51
C LEU A 195 -7.64 7.48 1.84
N LYS A 196 -6.59 7.91 2.56
CA LYS A 196 -6.29 7.41 3.90
C LYS A 196 -7.46 7.69 4.84
N GLN A 197 -7.95 8.93 4.86
CA GLN A 197 -9.12 9.30 5.66
C GLN A 197 -10.35 8.48 5.27
N GLN A 198 -10.59 8.25 3.98
CA GLN A 198 -11.68 7.40 3.51
C GLN A 198 -11.57 5.95 4.04
N ALA A 199 -10.36 5.39 4.13
CA ALA A 199 -10.14 4.08 4.74
C ALA A 199 -10.43 4.09 6.25
N ILE A 200 -10.02 5.15 6.95
CA ILE A 200 -10.28 5.34 8.39
C ILE A 200 -11.80 5.46 8.64
N ASP A 201 -12.49 6.29 7.85
CA ASP A 201 -13.93 6.49 7.94
C ASP A 201 -14.68 5.17 7.69
N PHE A 202 -14.20 4.35 6.75
CA PHE A 202 -14.76 3.02 6.51
C PHE A 202 -14.59 2.10 7.73
N LEU A 203 -13.40 2.07 8.33
CA LEU A 203 -13.13 1.27 9.54
C LEU A 203 -14.04 1.68 10.69
N GLN A 204 -14.18 2.98 10.93
CA GLN A 204 -15.03 3.52 11.99
C GLN A 204 -16.51 3.28 11.69
N GLY A 205 -16.98 3.63 10.51
CA GLY A 205 -18.40 3.59 10.16
C GLY A 205 -18.96 2.18 9.94
N VAL A 206 -18.16 1.25 9.41
CA VAL A 206 -18.61 -0.12 9.08
C VAL A 206 -18.28 -1.10 10.19
N TYR A 207 -17.10 -0.97 10.80
CA TYR A 207 -16.60 -1.93 11.76
C TYR A 207 -16.46 -1.39 13.17
N ASP A 208 -16.85 -0.14 13.46
CA ASP A 208 -16.75 0.44 14.80
C ASP A 208 -15.33 0.34 15.38
N VAL A 209 -14.33 0.52 14.52
CA VAL A 209 -12.91 0.47 14.90
C VAL A 209 -12.39 1.89 15.11
N GLU A 210 -12.03 2.23 16.34
CA GLU A 210 -11.35 3.48 16.65
C GLU A 210 -9.83 3.37 16.50
N LEU A 211 -9.21 4.34 15.82
CA LEU A 211 -7.75 4.48 15.76
C LEU A 211 -7.23 5.32 16.93
N GLU A 212 -6.00 5.07 17.38
CA GLU A 212 -5.28 5.99 18.28
C GLU A 212 -4.91 7.24 17.49
N HIS A 213 -5.15 8.41 18.08
CA HIS A 213 -4.69 9.67 17.52
C HIS A 213 -3.28 9.94 18.08
N ALA A 214 -2.33 10.18 17.18
CA ALA A 214 -1.00 10.68 17.50
C ALA A 214 -1.03 12.06 18.16
#